data_AF-A0A379W1U0-F1
#
_entry.id   AF-A0A379W1U0-F1
#
_cell.length_a   1.000
_cell.length_b   1.000
_cell.length_c   1.000
_cell.angle_alpha   90.00
_cell.angle_beta   90.00
_cell.angle_gamma   90.00
#
_symmetry.space_group_name_H-M   'P 1'
#
loop_
_entity.id
_entity.type
_entity.pdbx_description
1 polymer ?
#
loop_
_entity_poly.entity_id
_entity_poly.type
_entity_poly.pdbx_seq_one_letter_code
_entity_poly.pdbx_strand_id
1 'polypeptide(L)'
;MKNGMDVFRVFDAMNDPRNMKAALQAVRSHGAHAQGTLSYTTSPAHTLQTWLDLTEQLLETGVDSIAIKDMSGILTPMAAYELVSEIKNVLRCACTCTVTPPPGWRRWPC
;
A
#
# COMPACT_ATOMS: atom_id res chain seq x y z
N MET A 1 11.20 1.93 -19.84
CA MET A 1 12.02 1.11 -18.91
C MET A 1 12.89 0.16 -19.72
N LYS A 2 14.16 -0.05 -19.33
CA LYS A 2 15.14 -0.79 -20.16
C LYS A 2 15.41 -2.24 -19.70
N ASN A 3 14.81 -2.68 -18.59
CA ASN A 3 15.22 -3.95 -17.92
C ASN A 3 14.05 -4.90 -17.53
N GLY A 4 12.85 -4.77 -18.13
CA GLY A 4 11.77 -5.75 -17.94
C GLY A 4 11.12 -5.78 -16.54
N MET A 5 11.14 -4.65 -15.82
CA MET A 5 10.36 -4.48 -14.59
C MET A 5 8.96 -3.98 -14.94
N ASP A 6 7.92 -4.73 -14.58
CA ASP A 6 6.51 -4.40 -14.90
C ASP A 6 5.76 -3.74 -13.72
N VAL A 7 6.18 -4.04 -12.49
CA VAL A 7 5.51 -3.59 -11.25
C VAL A 7 6.51 -2.89 -10.34
N PHE A 8 6.25 -1.64 -10.01
CA PHE A 8 7.09 -0.83 -9.13
C PHE A 8 6.40 -0.60 -7.81
N ARG A 9 6.95 -1.25 -6.78
CA ARG A 9 6.55 -1.00 -5.40
C ARG A 9 7.35 0.16 -4.84
N VAL A 10 6.70 1.30 -4.68
CA VAL A 10 7.26 2.49 -4.04
C VAL A 10 6.84 2.47 -2.57
N PHE A 11 7.79 2.67 -1.68
CA PHE A 11 7.58 2.76 -0.25
C PHE A 11 8.35 3.95 0.32
N ASP A 12 7.81 4.52 1.39
CA ASP A 12 8.47 5.52 2.22
C ASP A 12 8.49 5.03 3.67
N ALA A 13 9.59 5.26 4.38
CA ALA A 13 9.77 4.77 5.75
C ALA A 13 8.89 5.51 6.77
N MET A 14 8.49 6.74 6.46
CA MET A 14 7.60 7.56 7.28
C MET A 14 6.16 7.60 6.75
N ASN A 15 5.85 6.83 5.70
CA ASN A 15 4.58 6.85 4.99
C ASN A 15 4.20 8.23 4.43
N ASP A 16 5.17 9.08 4.05
CA ASP A 16 4.87 10.39 3.47
C ASP A 16 4.53 10.29 1.97
N PRO A 17 3.28 10.57 1.55
CA PRO A 17 2.88 10.47 0.13
C PRO A 17 3.64 11.43 -0.78
N ARG A 18 4.15 12.54 -0.24
CA ARG A 18 4.87 13.56 -1.03
C ARG A 18 6.19 13.01 -1.55
N ASN A 19 6.88 12.18 -0.77
CA ASN A 19 8.11 11.52 -1.18
C ASN A 19 7.84 10.45 -2.24
N MET A 20 6.71 9.74 -2.12
CA MET A 20 6.33 8.71 -3.07
C MET A 20 5.81 9.27 -4.39
N LYS A 21 5.21 10.47 -4.38
CA LYS A 21 4.56 11.10 -5.54
C LYS A 21 5.45 11.20 -6.77
N ALA A 22 6.68 11.68 -6.61
CA ALA A 22 7.59 11.82 -7.75
C ALA A 22 7.92 10.47 -8.39
N ALA A 23 8.18 9.45 -7.57
CA ALA A 23 8.47 8.09 -8.05
C ALA A 23 7.24 7.46 -8.72
N LEU A 24 6.06 7.58 -8.11
CA LEU A 24 4.81 7.04 -8.65
C LEU A 24 4.43 7.70 -9.98
N GLN A 25 4.57 9.03 -10.08
CA GLN A 25 4.34 9.76 -11.34
C GLN A 25 5.33 9.32 -12.42
N ALA A 26 6.62 9.18 -12.08
CA ALA A 26 7.61 8.70 -13.02
C ALA A 26 7.29 7.28 -13.54
N VAL A 27 6.90 6.36 -12.65
CA VAL A 27 6.52 4.99 -13.04
C VAL A 27 5.34 5.01 -14.02
N ARG A 28 4.30 5.79 -13.71
CA ARG A 28 3.12 5.93 -14.58
C ARG A 28 3.43 6.55 -15.93
N SER A 29 4.26 7.61 -15.96
CA SER A 29 4.68 8.23 -17.22
C SER A 29 5.44 7.26 -18.14
N HIS A 30 6.04 6.21 -17.58
CA HIS A 30 6.72 5.17 -18.34
C HIS A 30 5.82 3.95 -18.66
N GLY A 31 4.52 4.00 -18.31
CA GLY A 31 3.54 2.96 -18.62
C GLY A 31 3.66 1.68 -17.79
N ALA A 32 4.33 1.75 -16.63
CA ALA A 32 4.46 0.62 -15.72
C ALA A 32 3.47 0.70 -14.55
N HIS A 33 3.25 -0.42 -13.87
CA HIS A 33 2.28 -0.51 -12.78
C HIS A 33 2.85 0.12 -11.49
N ALA A 34 2.22 1.21 -11.04
CA ALA A 34 2.64 1.94 -9.85
C ALA A 34 1.93 1.39 -8.61
N GLN A 35 2.70 0.74 -7.74
CA GLN A 35 2.21 0.18 -6.48
C GLN A 35 2.68 1.03 -5.30
N GLY A 36 1.75 1.70 -4.62
CA GLY A 36 2.02 2.39 -3.36
C GLY A 36 2.13 1.40 -2.20
N THR A 37 2.87 1.75 -1.15
CA THR A 37 3.05 0.88 0.01
C THR A 37 2.75 1.62 1.31
N LEU A 38 1.95 0.99 2.17
CA LEU A 38 1.72 1.37 3.55
C LEU A 38 2.63 0.53 4.44
N SER A 39 3.61 1.16 5.08
CA SER A 39 4.47 0.51 6.07
C SER A 39 3.72 0.44 7.39
N TYR A 40 3.11 -0.72 7.68
CA TYR A 40 2.29 -0.94 8.87
C TYR A 40 3.13 -0.88 10.14
N THR A 41 2.61 -0.19 11.14
CA THR A 41 3.19 -0.11 12.49
C THR A 41 2.07 0.06 13.53
N THR A 42 2.33 -0.37 14.75
CA THR A 42 1.41 -0.13 15.88
C THR A 42 2.00 0.95 16.77
N SER A 43 1.35 2.10 16.83
CA SER A 43 1.63 3.11 17.85
C SER A 43 0.34 3.83 18.22
N PRO A 44 0.29 4.58 19.33
CA PRO A 44 -0.89 5.35 19.72
C PRO A 44 -1.38 6.35 18.65
N ALA A 45 -0.49 6.75 17.74
CA ALA A 45 -0.80 7.67 16.64
C ALA A 45 -1.31 6.95 15.38
N HIS A 46 -1.17 5.62 15.28
CA HIS A 46 -1.57 4.85 14.10
C HIS A 46 -2.91 4.15 14.36
N THR A 47 -4.00 4.83 14.03
CA THR A 47 -5.36 4.30 14.10
C THR A 47 -5.84 3.84 12.73
N LEU A 48 -6.92 3.08 12.68
CA LEU A 48 -7.56 2.68 11.42
C LEU A 48 -7.82 3.88 10.51
N GLN A 49 -8.35 4.98 11.06
CA GLN A 49 -8.62 6.20 10.29
C GLN A 49 -7.35 6.76 9.65
N THR A 50 -6.23 6.83 10.38
CA THR A 50 -4.97 7.33 9.81
C THR A 50 -4.49 6.48 8.63
N TRP A 51 -4.71 5.17 8.66
CA TRP A 51 -4.39 4.30 7.54
C TRP A 51 -5.30 4.54 6.35
N LEU A 52 -6.60 4.74 6.57
CA LEU A 52 -7.55 5.07 5.51
C LEU A 52 -7.21 6.40 4.85
N ASP A 53 -6.93 7.44 5.62
CA ASP A 53 -6.55 8.77 5.12
C ASP A 53 -5.26 8.73 4.29
N LEU A 54 -4.25 7.94 4.74
CA LEU A 54 -3.02 7.72 3.97
C LEU A 54 -3.28 6.96 2.67
N THR A 55 -4.18 5.99 2.71
CA THR A 55 -4.56 5.20 1.54
C THR A 55 -5.25 6.09 0.51
N GLU A 56 -6.14 6.98 0.93
CA GLU A 56 -6.81 7.96 0.07
C GLU A 56 -5.81 8.92 -0.60
N GLN A 57 -4.85 9.47 0.16
CA GLN A 57 -3.79 10.33 -0.39
C GLN A 57 -2.92 9.63 -1.44
N LEU A 58 -2.63 8.34 -1.25
CA LEU A 58 -1.92 7.52 -2.24
C LEU A 58 -2.75 7.35 -3.52
N LEU A 59 -4.07 7.19 -3.40
CA LEU A 59 -4.96 7.08 -4.55
C LEU A 59 -5.12 8.38 -5.31
N GLU A 60 -5.17 9.52 -4.63
CA GLU A 60 -5.15 10.84 -5.28
C GLU A 60 -3.85 11.05 -6.09
N THR A 61 -2.76 10.44 -5.64
CA THR A 61 -1.49 10.42 -6.37
C THR A 61 -1.56 9.53 -7.62
N GLY A 62 -2.56 8.65 -7.70
CA GLY A 62 -2.91 7.85 -8.86
C GLY A 62 -2.24 6.48 -8.89
N VAL A 63 -2.02 5.83 -7.75
CA VAL A 63 -1.48 4.46 -7.70
C VAL A 63 -2.45 3.43 -8.29
N ASP A 64 -1.92 2.41 -8.97
CA ASP A 64 -2.71 1.32 -9.55
C ASP A 64 -3.02 0.22 -8.51
N SER A 65 -2.18 0.09 -7.48
CA SER A 65 -2.37 -0.89 -6.39
C SER A 65 -1.72 -0.43 -5.10
N ILE A 66 -2.15 -1.01 -3.99
CA ILE A 66 -1.65 -0.67 -2.65
C ILE A 66 -1.16 -1.94 -1.95
N ALA A 67 0.04 -1.87 -1.39
CA ALA A 67 0.63 -2.94 -0.61
C ALA A 67 0.68 -2.55 0.86
N ILE A 68 0.27 -3.45 1.76
CA ILE A 68 0.48 -3.29 3.19
C ILE A 68 1.74 -4.09 3.53
N LYS A 69 2.75 -3.42 4.05
CA LYS A 69 4.05 -4.00 4.37
C LYS A 69 4.26 -3.95 5.88
N ASP A 70 4.31 -5.12 6.50
CA ASP A 70 4.69 -5.25 7.90
C ASP A 70 6.21 -5.55 8.00
N MET A 71 6.96 -4.62 8.60
CA MET A 71 8.40 -4.77 8.81
C MET A 71 8.73 -5.51 10.11
N SER A 72 7.87 -5.38 11.13
CA SER A 72 8.10 -5.86 12.48
C SER A 72 7.39 -7.17 12.79
N GLY A 73 6.50 -7.63 11.91
CA GLY A 73 5.78 -8.90 12.06
C GLY A 73 4.69 -8.82 13.15
N ILE A 74 4.22 -7.62 13.47
CA ILE A 74 3.25 -7.35 14.54
C ILE A 74 1.80 -7.37 14.04
N LEU A 75 1.60 -7.41 12.71
CA LEU A 75 0.28 -7.42 12.11
C LEU A 75 -0.39 -8.78 12.36
N THR A 76 -1.45 -8.78 13.18
CA THR A 76 -2.24 -10.00 13.43
C THR A 76 -3.19 -10.30 12.26
N PRO A 77 -3.59 -11.57 12.04
CA PRO A 77 -4.47 -11.90 10.92
C PRO A 77 -5.81 -11.17 10.97
N MET A 78 -6.35 -10.97 12.18
CA MET A 78 -7.59 -10.25 12.41
C MET A 78 -7.45 -8.76 12.07
N ALA A 79 -6.37 -8.11 12.54
CA ALA A 79 -6.10 -6.70 12.23
C ALA A 79 -5.85 -6.49 10.73
N ALA A 80 -5.14 -7.42 10.09
CA ALA A 80 -4.95 -7.40 8.63
C ALA A 80 -6.28 -7.50 7.89
N TYR A 81 -7.15 -8.42 8.31
CA TYR A 81 -8.47 -8.62 7.71
C TYR A 81 -9.35 -7.38 7.88
N GLU A 82 -9.40 -6.81 9.07
CA GLU A 82 -10.15 -5.58 9.37
C GLU A 82 -9.64 -4.41 8.51
N LEU A 83 -8.33 -4.15 8.53
CA LEU A 83 -7.72 -3.07 7.76
C LEU A 83 -8.00 -3.20 6.26
N VAL A 84 -7.83 -4.41 5.70
CA VAL A 84 -8.11 -4.67 4.27
C VAL A 84 -9.60 -4.53 3.96
N SER A 85 -10.48 -4.99 4.85
CA SER A 85 -11.93 -4.88 4.65
C SER A 85 -12.39 -3.43 4.63
N GLU A 86 -11.86 -2.62 5.55
CA GLU A 86 -12.17 -1.19 5.64
C GLU A 86 -11.60 -0.40 4.45
N ILE A 87 -10.36 -0.69 4.06
CA ILE A 87 -9.77 -0.15 2.82
C ILE A 87 -10.65 -0.49 1.62
N LYS A 88 -11.11 -1.73 1.48
CA LYS A 88 -12.01 -2.14 0.38
C LYS A 88 -13.38 -1.44 0.45
N ASN A 89 -13.92 -1.21 1.63
CA ASN A 89 -15.21 -0.53 1.82
C ASN A 89 -15.14 0.94 1.42
N VAL A 90 -14.10 1.64 1.88
CA VAL A 90 -13.86 3.06 1.57
C VAL A 90 -13.49 3.21 0.09
N LEU A 91 -12.71 2.28 -0.44
CA LEU A 91 -12.14 2.35 -1.77
C LEU A 91 -12.82 1.33 -2.67
N ARG A 92 -14.03 1.68 -3.12
CA ARG A 92 -14.83 0.93 -4.12
C ARG A 92 -14.14 0.76 -5.49
N CYS A 93 -12.85 1.09 -5.62
CA CYS A 93 -12.17 1.33 -6.88
C CYS A 93 -10.94 0.41 -6.99
N ALA A 94 -10.99 -0.52 -7.95
CA ALA A 94 -9.92 -1.17 -8.76
C ALA A 94 -8.52 -1.54 -8.21
N CYS A 95 -8.15 -1.17 -6.98
CA CYS A 95 -6.79 -1.28 -6.48
C CYS A 95 -6.59 -2.63 -5.80
N THR A 96 -5.60 -3.40 -6.28
CA THR A 96 -5.25 -4.67 -5.66
C THR A 96 -4.55 -4.42 -4.32
N CYS A 97 -5.15 -4.87 -3.22
CA CYS A 97 -4.59 -4.75 -1.87
C CYS A 97 -3.74 -5.99 -1.56
N THR A 98 -2.42 -5.82 -1.41
CA THR A 98 -1.52 -6.93 -1.12
C THR A 98 -0.88 -6.79 0.24
N VAL A 99 -1.24 -7.64 1.20
CA VAL A 99 -0.49 -7.75 2.47
C VAL A 99 0.76 -8.59 2.21
N THR A 100 1.94 -8.05 2.53
CA THR A 100 3.20 -8.82 2.53
C THR A 100 3.52 -9.18 3.98
N PRO A 101 3.27 -10.43 4.40
CA PRO A 101 3.51 -10.90 5.75
C PRO A 101 4.94 -11.45 5.90
N PRO A 102 5.41 -11.73 7.14
CA PRO A 102 6.57 -12.61 7.36
C PRO A 102 6.38 -13.96 6.65
N PRO A 103 7.47 -14.71 6.36
CA PRO A 103 7.41 -15.94 5.56
C PRO A 103 6.38 -16.92 6.16
N GLY A 104 5.27 -17.16 5.43
CA GLY A 104 4.24 -18.12 5.83
C GLY A 104 2.78 -17.73 5.59
N TRP A 105 2.43 -16.48 5.26
CA TRP A 105 1.02 -16.15 4.99
C TRP A 105 0.66 -15.94 3.52
N ARG A 106 -0.64 -16.14 3.24
CA ARG A 106 -1.26 -16.05 1.92
C ARG A 106 -1.39 -14.60 1.45
N ARG A 107 -1.15 -14.42 0.15
CA ARG A 107 -1.57 -13.23 -0.60
C ARG A 107 -3.10 -13.23 -0.64
N TRP A 108 -3.74 -12.18 -0.15
CA TRP A 108 -5.19 -12.03 -0.25
C TRP A 108 -5.51 -11.36 -1.59
N PRO A 109 -6.10 -12.07 -2.58
CA PRO A 109 -6.63 -11.41 -3.75
C PRO A 109 -7.80 -10.50 -3.33
N CYS A 110 -8.01 -9.43 -4.10
CA CYS A 110 -9.20 -8.61 -3.94
C CYS A 110 -10.47 -9.44 -4.14
#